data_AF-A0A4Q1RFG4-F1
#
_entry.id   AF-A0A4Q1RFG4-F1
#
_cell.length_a   1.000
_cell.length_b   1.000
_cell.length_c   1.000
_cell.angle_alpha   90.00
_cell.angle_beta   90.00
_cell.angle_gamma   90.00
#
_symmetry.space_group_name_H-M   'P 1'
#
loop_
_entity.id
_entity.type
_entity.pdbx_description
1 polymer ?
#
loop_
_entity_poly.entity_id
_entity_poly.type
_entity_poly.pdbx_seq_one_letter_code
_entity_poly.pdbx_strand_id
1 'polypeptide(L)'
;MEHFIFLLEKLGFEVKQGKHIAVKVPGMKRFKRLDTISEDLCRESLEAMFRYGDASLAALVNRAVSLLPARKAVFSPYQRKCYARRYRLHLAEKKRFTYKSGMREKKGERNRNSR
;
A
#
# COMPACT_ATOMS: atom_id res chain seq x y z
N MET A 1 -11.14 -12.58 20.72
CA MET A 1 -9.89 -13.37 20.73
C MET A 1 -10.17 -14.86 20.84
N GLU A 2 -10.93 -15.33 21.82
CA GLU A 2 -11.23 -16.76 22.03
C GLU A 2 -11.74 -17.48 20.78
N HIS A 3 -12.66 -16.85 20.03
CA HIS A 3 -13.19 -17.43 18.78
C HIS A 3 -12.10 -17.66 17.71
N PHE A 4 -11.11 -16.77 17.61
CA PHE A 4 -9.99 -16.92 16.67
C PHE A 4 -9.09 -18.11 17.05
N ILE A 5 -8.82 -18.27 18.35
CA ILE A 5 -8.04 -19.42 18.85
C ILE A 5 -8.80 -20.72 18.61
N PHE A 6 -10.10 -20.74 18.88
CA PHE A 6 -10.95 -21.90 18.62
C PHE A 6 -10.90 -22.33 17.13
N LEU A 7 -10.92 -21.37 16.20
CA LEU A 7 -10.79 -21.67 14.76
C LEU A 7 -9.43 -22.28 14.41
N LEU A 8 -8.35 -21.80 15.04
CA LEU A 8 -7.02 -22.37 14.85
C LEU A 8 -6.94 -23.81 15.39
N GLU A 9 -7.50 -24.05 16.57
CA GLU A 9 -7.55 -25.40 17.15
C GLU A 9 -8.40 -26.35 16.28
N LYS A 10 -9.53 -25.87 15.74
CA LYS A 10 -10.36 -26.65 14.81
C LYS A 10 -9.63 -27.01 13.51
N LEU A 11 -8.71 -26.17 13.06
CA LEU A 11 -7.83 -26.44 11.92
C LEU A 11 -6.65 -27.36 12.26
N GLY A 12 -6.51 -27.78 13.51
CA GLY A 12 -5.45 -28.68 13.98
C GLY A 12 -4.15 -27.98 14.38
N PHE A 13 -4.18 -26.67 14.60
CA PHE A 13 -3.03 -25.94 15.13
C PHE A 13 -3.00 -26.00 16.66
N GLU A 14 -1.82 -26.25 17.23
CA GLU A 14 -1.61 -26.07 18.68
C GLU A 14 -1.26 -24.59 18.93
N VAL A 15 -2.02 -23.92 19.80
CA VAL A 15 -1.82 -22.50 20.11
C VAL A 15 -1.41 -22.32 21.57
N LYS A 16 -0.37 -21.51 21.82
CA LYS A 16 0.04 -21.05 23.14
C LYS A 16 -0.22 -19.56 23.28
N GLN A 17 -0.98 -19.19 24.30
CA GLN A 17 -1.30 -17.81 24.62
C GLN A 17 -0.39 -17.32 25.75
N GLY A 18 0.26 -16.18 25.53
CA GLY A 18 1.05 -15.46 26.52
C GLY A 18 1.12 -13.99 26.14
N LYS A 19 2.28 -13.34 26.35
CA LYS A 19 2.51 -11.98 25.83
C LYS A 19 2.34 -11.91 24.29
N HIS A 20 2.74 -12.98 23.61
CA HIS A 20 2.61 -13.14 22.16
C HIS A 20 1.85 -14.44 21.86
N ILE A 21 1.16 -14.47 20.72
CA ILE A 21 0.48 -15.68 20.26
C ILE A 21 1.49 -16.53 19.50
N ALA A 22 1.71 -17.75 19.97
CA ALA A 22 2.57 -18.71 19.31
C ALA A 22 1.76 -19.90 18.80
N VAL A 23 1.93 -20.23 17.53
CA VAL A 23 1.19 -21.28 16.83
C VAL A 23 2.17 -22.35 16.36
N LYS A 24 1.79 -23.61 16.51
CA LYS A 24 2.53 -24.75 15.95
C LYS A 24 1.65 -25.43 14.90
N VAL A 25 2.19 -25.49 13.69
CA VAL A 25 1.59 -26.15 12.55
C VAL A 25 1.66 -27.67 12.76
N PRO A 26 0.60 -28.43 12.43
CA PRO A 26 0.67 -29.89 12.44
C PRO A 26 1.84 -30.36 11.55
N GLY A 27 2.69 -31.23 12.09
CA GLY A 27 3.94 -31.68 11.43
C GLY A 27 5.18 -30.83 11.71
N MET A 28 5.04 -29.64 12.31
CA MET A 28 6.18 -28.85 12.77
C MET A 28 6.56 -29.18 14.23
N LYS A 29 7.87 -29.20 14.51
CA LYS A 29 8.40 -29.49 15.86
C LYS A 29 8.38 -28.29 16.81
N ARG A 30 8.33 -27.06 16.31
CA ARG A 30 8.49 -25.83 17.10
C ARG A 30 7.31 -24.88 16.91
N PHE A 31 6.96 -24.18 17.99
CA PHE A 31 6.03 -23.06 17.92
C PHE A 31 6.69 -21.88 17.22
N LYS A 32 5.92 -21.17 16.40
CA LYS A 32 6.30 -19.92 15.76
C LYS A 32 5.39 -18.81 16.26
N ARG A 33 5.96 -17.65 16.56
CA ARG A 33 5.18 -16.49 16.99
C ARG A 33 4.55 -15.83 15.76
N LEU A 34 3.29 -15.40 15.91
CA LEU A 34 2.57 -14.74 14.81
C LEU A 34 3.15 -13.35 14.47
N ASP A 35 3.66 -12.64 15.47
CA ASP A 35 4.31 -11.33 15.30
C ASP A 35 5.58 -11.37 14.43
N THR A 36 6.26 -12.52 14.38
CA THR A 36 7.45 -12.71 13.56
C THR A 36 7.07 -12.94 12.09
N ILE A 37 5.83 -13.37 11.84
CA ILE A 37 5.30 -13.58 10.48
C ILE A 37 4.81 -12.26 9.91
N SER A 38 4.05 -11.48 10.69
CA SER A 38 3.63 -10.13 10.34
C SER A 38 3.32 -9.31 11.59
N GLU A 39 3.67 -8.02 11.56
CA GLU A 39 3.30 -7.06 12.61
C GLU A 39 1.78 -6.92 12.77
N ASP A 40 1.02 -7.11 11.69
CA ASP A 40 -0.45 -7.06 11.70
C ASP A 40 -1.07 -8.21 12.49
N LEU A 41 -0.32 -9.30 12.69
CA LEU A 41 -0.74 -10.47 13.46
C LEU A 41 -0.28 -10.42 14.92
N CYS A 42 0.22 -9.26 15.38
CA CYS A 42 0.49 -9.06 16.80
C CYS A 42 -0.83 -9.08 17.61
N ARG A 43 -0.70 -9.31 18.91
CA ARG A 43 -1.86 -9.47 19.80
C ARG A 43 -2.69 -8.18 19.83
N GLU A 44 -2.05 -7.01 19.89
CA GLU A 44 -2.74 -5.73 19.93
C GLU A 44 -3.48 -5.45 18.61
N SER A 45 -2.84 -5.69 17.46
CA SER A 45 -3.44 -5.48 16.14
C SER A 45 -4.64 -6.40 15.91
N LEU A 46 -4.52 -7.68 16.28
CA LEU A 46 -5.64 -8.64 16.19
C LEU A 46 -6.79 -8.25 17.12
N GLU A 47 -6.49 -7.85 18.36
CA GLU A 47 -7.52 -7.45 19.30
C GLU A 47 -8.25 -6.18 18.83
N ALA A 48 -7.52 -5.24 18.24
CA ALA A 48 -8.10 -4.04 17.66
C ALA A 48 -8.90 -4.33 16.38
N MET A 49 -8.43 -5.23 15.52
CA MET A 49 -9.17 -5.70 14.34
C MET A 49 -10.49 -6.37 14.73
N PHE A 50 -10.52 -7.19 15.77
CA PHE A 50 -11.78 -7.80 16.24
C PHE A 50 -12.73 -6.80 16.90
N ARG A 51 -12.21 -5.77 17.56
CA ARG A 51 -13.04 -4.72 18.18
C ARG A 51 -13.61 -3.74 17.17
N TYR A 52 -12.84 -3.38 16.15
CA TYR A 52 -13.17 -2.29 15.22
C TYR A 52 -13.41 -2.75 13.78
N GLY A 53 -13.32 -4.05 13.49
CA GLY A 53 -13.55 -4.66 12.18
C GLY A 53 -12.34 -4.65 11.24
N ASP A 54 -11.49 -3.60 11.33
CA ASP A 54 -10.29 -3.44 10.49
C ASP A 54 -9.09 -2.98 11.35
N ALA A 55 -7.94 -3.65 11.22
CA ALA A 55 -6.70 -3.23 11.89
C ALA A 55 -6.26 -1.82 11.42
N SER A 56 -6.58 -1.47 10.16
CA SER A 56 -6.35 -0.14 9.61
C SER A 56 -7.22 0.95 10.26
N LEU A 57 -8.43 0.59 10.71
CA LEU A 57 -9.32 1.50 11.44
C LEU A 57 -8.84 1.70 12.88
N ALA A 58 -8.32 0.66 13.52
CA ALA A 58 -7.64 0.80 14.80
C ALA A 58 -6.37 1.66 14.70
N ALA A 59 -5.59 1.47 13.63
CA ALA A 59 -4.46 2.34 13.32
C ALA A 59 -4.91 3.79 13.08
N LEU A 60 -6.08 4.03 12.46
CA LEU A 60 -6.64 5.36 12.29
C LEU A 60 -6.96 6.04 13.63
N VAL A 61 -7.44 5.31 14.64
CA VAL A 61 -7.67 5.85 16.00
C VAL A 61 -6.35 6.32 16.64
N ASN A 62 -5.24 5.61 16.41
CA ASN A 62 -3.92 6.00 16.90
C ASN A 62 -3.19 7.04 16.01
N ARG A 63 -3.55 7.14 14.72
CA ARG A 63 -2.92 8.03 13.73
C ARG A 63 -3.68 9.35 13.50
N ALA A 64 -4.90 9.47 14.02
CA ALA A 64 -5.69 10.69 13.98
C ALA A 64 -5.02 11.87 14.71
N VAL A 65 -4.06 11.60 15.60
CA VAL A 65 -3.26 12.63 16.30
C VAL A 65 -2.26 13.33 15.37
N SER A 66 -1.98 12.81 14.17
CA SER A 66 -1.01 13.43 13.24
C SER A 66 -1.60 13.88 11.91
N LEU A 67 -2.90 14.16 11.83
CA LEU A 67 -3.46 14.95 10.72
C LEU A 67 -3.16 16.45 10.92
N LEU A 68 -1.90 16.79 11.22
CA LEU A 68 -1.46 18.15 10.89
C LEU A 68 -1.59 18.28 9.37
N PRO A 69 -2.22 19.35 8.86
CA PRO A 69 -2.24 19.60 7.44
C PRO A 69 -0.80 19.53 6.94
N ALA A 70 -0.49 18.50 6.15
CA ALA A 70 0.82 18.33 5.56
C ALA A 70 1.09 19.61 4.77
N ARG A 71 1.87 20.53 5.35
CA ARG A 71 2.26 21.77 4.69
C ARG A 71 2.90 21.30 3.40
N LYS A 72 2.26 21.59 2.26
CA LYS A 72 2.80 21.22 0.95
C LYS A 72 4.24 21.71 0.95
N ALA A 73 5.20 20.80 0.94
CA ALA A 73 6.61 21.15 0.95
C ALA A 73 6.83 22.08 -0.26
N VAL A 74 7.11 23.35 0.00
CA VAL A 74 7.29 24.34 -1.06
C VAL A 74 8.62 24.00 -1.71
N PHE A 75 8.59 23.23 -2.79
CA PHE A 75 9.78 22.87 -3.53
C PHE A 75 10.53 24.15 -3.94
N SER A 76 11.84 24.14 -3.72
CA SER A 76 12.75 25.17 -4.25
C SER A 76 12.55 25.30 -5.77
N PRO A 77 12.74 26.50 -6.36
CA PRO A 77 12.66 26.69 -7.81
C PRO A 77 13.50 25.66 -8.61
N TYR A 78 14.66 25.27 -8.09
CA TYR A 78 15.51 24.24 -8.70
C TYR A 78 14.88 22.85 -8.65
N GLN A 79 14.32 22.46 -7.50
CA GLN A 79 13.65 21.17 -7.33
C GLN A 79 12.42 21.04 -8.26
N ARG A 80 11.65 22.13 -8.43
CA ARG A 80 10.54 22.19 -9.41
C ARG A 80 11.03 21.99 -10.84
N LYS A 81 12.15 22.62 -11.21
CA LYS A 81 12.76 22.46 -12.54
C LYS A 81 13.19 21.01 -12.80
N CYS A 82 13.85 20.39 -11.82
CA CYS A 82 14.29 18.99 -11.90
C CYS A 82 13.11 18.01 -11.95
N TYR A 83 12.06 18.25 -11.15
CA TYR A 83 10.85 17.45 -11.16
C TYR A 83 10.09 17.57 -12.50
N ALA A 84 9.91 18.80 -13.01
CA ALA A 84 9.25 19.04 -14.29
C ALA A 84 9.98 18.34 -15.47
N ARG A 85 11.32 18.31 -15.44
CA ARG A 85 12.11 17.60 -16.45
C ARG A 85 11.84 16.09 -16.42
N ARG A 86 11.88 15.46 -15.25
CA ARG A 86 11.59 14.02 -15.08
C ARG A 86 10.15 13.69 -15.46
N TYR A 87 9.19 14.52 -15.05
CA TYR A 87 7.78 14.34 -15.38
C TYR A 87 7.52 14.36 -16.90
N ARG A 88 8.14 15.28 -17.64
CA ARG A 88 8.01 15.37 -19.10
C ARG A 88 8.59 14.15 -19.82
N LEU A 89 9.73 13.62 -19.34
CA LEU A 89 10.33 12.41 -19.88
C LEU A 89 9.40 11.20 -19.67
N HIS A 90 8.90 11.03 -18.45
CA HIS A 90 7.95 9.96 -18.12
C HIS A 90 6.65 10.07 -18.93
N LEU A 91 6.16 11.29 -19.13
CA LEU A 91 4.99 11.53 -19.97
C LEU A 91 5.27 11.13 -21.43
N ALA A 92 6.43 11.48 -21.99
CA ALA A 92 6.82 11.09 -23.34
C ALA A 92 7.02 9.56 -23.49
N GLU A 93 7.52 8.89 -22.46
CA GLU A 93 7.65 7.42 -22.42
C GLU A 93 6.27 6.74 -22.36
N LYS A 94 5.37 7.20 -21.48
CA LYS A 94 4.00 6.66 -21.38
C LYS A 94 3.14 7.00 -22.59
N LYS A 95 3.37 8.14 -23.21
CA LYS A 95 2.59 8.67 -24.34
C LYS A 95 3.41 8.66 -25.64
N ARG A 96 4.33 7.70 -25.76
CA ARG A 96 5.30 7.56 -26.87
C ARG A 96 4.65 7.58 -28.26
N PHE A 97 3.41 7.10 -28.35
CA PHE A 97 2.61 7.03 -29.57
C PHE A 97 1.43 8.01 -29.63
N THR A 98 1.29 8.92 -28.66
CA THR A 98 0.15 9.87 -28.61
C THR A 98 0.61 11.33 -28.60
N TYR A 99 1.83 11.63 -28.15
CA TYR A 99 2.40 12.96 -28.20
C TYR A 99 3.28 13.14 -29.45
N LYS A 100 2.66 13.66 -30.52
CA LYS A 100 3.18 13.98 -31.89
C LYS A 100 2.86 13.02 -33.04
N SER A 101 2.32 11.82 -32.81
CA SER A 101 1.74 11.01 -33.90
C SER A 101 0.56 11.74 -34.57
N GLY A 102 -0.35 12.32 -33.77
CA GLY A 102 -1.50 13.10 -34.27
C GLY A 102 -1.20 14.54 -34.73
N MET A 103 0.05 15.00 -34.66
CA MET A 103 0.45 16.32 -35.19
C MET A 103 1.08 16.25 -36.58
N ARG A 104 1.44 15.05 -37.06
CA ARG A 104 1.91 14.85 -38.45
C ARG A 104 0.75 14.73 -39.43
N GLU A 105 -0.38 14.14 -39.05
CA GLU A 105 -1.55 14.00 -39.91
C GLU A 105 -2.20 15.36 -40.25
N LYS A 106 -2.40 16.24 -39.26
CA LYS A 106 -3.02 17.56 -39.48
C LYS A 106 -2.18 18.58 -40.26
N LYS A 107 -0.90 18.29 -40.52
CA LYS A 107 -0.03 19.07 -41.43
C LYS A 107 -0.03 18.50 -42.85
N GLY A 108 -0.27 17.20 -43.02
CA GLY A 108 -0.39 16.55 -44.33
C GLY A 108 -1.77 16.66 -44.98
N GLU A 109 -2.84 16.86 -44.21
CA GLU A 109 -4.20 17.06 -44.73
C GLU A 109 -4.46 18.49 -45.24
N ARG A 110 -3.94 19.51 -44.54
CA ARG A 110 -4.06 20.91 -44.98
C ARG A 110 -3.34 21.21 -46.30
N ASN A 111 -2.35 20.41 -46.68
CA ASN A 111 -1.55 20.61 -47.89
C ASN A 111 -2.05 19.80 -49.10
N ARG A 112 -3.07 18.93 -48.92
CA ARG A 112 -3.72 18.17 -50.00
C ARG A 112 -5.00 18.84 -50.52
N ASN A 113 -5.65 19.67 -49.70
CA ASN A 113 -6.86 20.41 -50.06
C ASN A 113 -6.60 21.80 -50.69
N SER A 114 -5.34 22.09 -51.04
CA SER A 114 -4.90 23.36 -51.65
C SER A 114 -4.20 23.15 -53.00
N ARG A 115 -4.50 22.04 -53.69
CA ARG A 115 -4.11 21.77 -55.08
C ARG A 115 -5.35 21.51 -55.91
#